data_AF-A0A933TAF9-F1
#
_entry.id   AF-A0A933TAF9-F1
#
_cell.length_a   1.000
_cell.length_b   1.000
_cell.length_c   1.000
_cell.angle_alpha   90.00
_cell.angle_beta   90.00
_cell.angle_gamma   90.00
#
_symmetry.space_group_name_H-M   'P 1'
#
loop_
_entity.id
_entity.type
_entity.pdbx_description
1 polymer ?
#
loop_
_entity_poly.entity_id
_entity_poly.type
_entity_poly.pdbx_seq_one_letter_code
_entity_poly.pdbx_strand_id
1 'polypeptide(L)'
;MPTFHRVRAKKEGEPAEKVKGRRPSEIQIAQNLRRYVTEWRETDYAGASDTTRELLHHWFGRDHAIKNNEGEVVPFKYYFCQREAIETFIYLRELRGLDTLSGIISEFGGENSEIAALGIDPQEDQWAKYAFKVATGAGKTKIMSLAVVWSYFHSLRESYSPMTKHFVVIAPNITVFERLKEDFGDGVIFDKDPLIPVAWRGDWNLSVVL
;
A
#
# COMPACT_ATOMS: atom_id res chain seq x y z
N MET A 1 -14.91 -3.03 0.71
CA MET A 1 -14.51 -3.22 2.13
C MET A 1 -14.68 -4.67 2.56
N PRO A 2 -13.93 -5.16 3.57
CA PRO A 2 -14.08 -6.51 4.11
C PRO A 2 -15.42 -6.63 4.85
N THR A 3 -16.29 -7.53 4.41
CA THR A 3 -17.66 -7.67 4.92
C THR A 3 -17.81 -8.78 5.96
N PHE A 4 -16.83 -9.68 6.07
CA PHE A 4 -16.83 -10.78 7.03
C PHE A 4 -15.41 -11.14 7.48
N HIS A 5 -15.30 -11.76 8.65
CA HIS A 5 -14.08 -12.42 9.12
C HIS A 5 -14.40 -13.73 9.82
N ARG A 6 -13.39 -14.59 10.01
CA ARG A 6 -13.54 -15.87 10.72
C ARG A 6 -12.98 -15.77 12.14
N VAL A 7 -13.66 -16.40 13.08
CA VAL A 7 -13.19 -16.60 14.47
C VAL A 7 -13.15 -18.10 14.79
N ARG A 8 -12.38 -18.47 15.83
CA ARG A 8 -12.31 -19.85 16.29
C ARG A 8 -13.70 -20.33 16.71
N ALA A 9 -14.02 -21.59 16.41
CA ALA A 9 -15.26 -22.20 16.86
C ALA A 9 -15.33 -22.25 18.40
N LYS A 10 -16.54 -22.15 18.95
CA LYS A 10 -16.75 -22.20 20.40
C LYS A 10 -16.52 -23.60 20.98
N LYS A 11 -16.72 -24.66 20.20
CA LYS A 11 -16.48 -26.04 20.60
C LYS A 11 -15.42 -26.70 19.73
N GLU A 12 -14.71 -27.64 20.34
CA GLU A 12 -13.74 -28.48 19.65
C GLU A 12 -14.45 -29.38 18.63
N GLY A 13 -13.93 -29.44 17.39
CA GLY A 13 -14.53 -30.18 16.28
C GLY A 13 -15.53 -29.40 15.40
N GLU A 14 -15.95 -28.19 15.80
CA GLU A 14 -16.84 -27.35 14.99
C GLU A 14 -16.07 -26.47 13.97
N PRO A 15 -16.69 -26.12 12.83
CA PRO A 15 -16.07 -25.21 11.85
C PRO A 15 -15.98 -23.78 12.38
N ALA A 16 -15.00 -23.02 11.87
CA ALA A 16 -14.81 -21.61 12.23
C ALA A 16 -16.08 -20.76 11.97
N GLU A 17 -16.44 -19.93 12.94
CA GLU A 17 -17.61 -19.06 12.84
C GLU A 17 -17.32 -17.86 11.91
N LYS A 18 -18.28 -17.53 11.05
CA LYS A 18 -18.23 -16.31 10.22
C LYS A 18 -18.92 -15.17 10.95
N VAL A 19 -18.18 -14.12 11.25
CA VAL A 19 -18.67 -12.91 11.89
C VAL A 19 -18.80 -11.80 10.84
N LYS A 20 -19.91 -11.08 10.88
CA LYS A 20 -20.16 -9.93 9.98
C LYS A 20 -19.23 -8.77 10.35
N GLY A 21 -18.72 -8.10 9.33
CA GLY A 21 -17.81 -6.96 9.46
C GLY A 21 -16.34 -7.37 9.46
N ARG A 22 -15.49 -6.35 9.51
CA ARG A 22 -14.04 -6.50 9.55
C ARG A 22 -13.57 -6.90 10.95
N ARG A 23 -12.55 -7.77 11.02
CA ARG A 23 -11.91 -8.10 12.31
C ARG A 23 -11.30 -6.84 12.95
N PRO A 24 -11.64 -6.53 14.21
CA PRO A 24 -11.03 -5.41 14.92
C PRO A 24 -9.51 -5.62 15.07
N SER A 25 -8.77 -4.52 15.11
CA SER A 25 -7.32 -4.51 15.33
C SER A 25 -7.04 -4.03 16.73
N GLU A 26 -6.27 -4.74 17.55
CA GLU A 26 -5.88 -4.24 18.88
C GLU A 26 -4.98 -2.99 18.79
N ILE A 27 -4.35 -2.75 17.63
CA ILE A 27 -3.58 -1.53 17.37
C ILE A 27 -4.54 -0.38 17.06
N GLN A 28 -4.65 0.58 17.98
CA GLN A 28 -5.53 1.75 17.90
C GLN A 28 -5.22 2.63 16.68
N ILE A 29 -3.94 2.93 16.43
CA ILE A 29 -3.47 3.66 15.25
C ILE A 29 -4.02 3.06 13.96
N ALA A 30 -3.98 1.72 13.85
CA ALA A 30 -4.49 1.03 12.68
C ALA A 30 -6.02 1.15 12.55
N GLN A 31 -6.76 1.19 13.66
CA GLN A 31 -8.21 1.43 13.61
C GLN A 31 -8.53 2.85 13.14
N ASN A 32 -7.85 3.85 13.71
CA ASN A 32 -8.04 5.25 13.38
C ASN A 32 -7.69 5.53 11.92
N LEU A 33 -6.53 5.06 11.45
CA LEU A 33 -6.12 5.19 10.05
C LEU A 33 -7.15 4.60 9.08
N ARG A 34 -7.73 3.44 9.38
CA ARG A 34 -8.77 2.84 8.52
C ARG A 34 -9.98 3.74 8.37
N ARG A 35 -10.38 4.46 9.43
CA ARG A 35 -11.48 5.42 9.37
C ARG A 35 -11.11 6.59 8.46
N TYR A 36 -9.99 7.26 8.73
CA TYR A 36 -9.55 8.42 7.94
C TYR A 36 -9.31 8.09 6.46
N VAL A 37 -8.65 6.96 6.17
CA VAL A 37 -8.43 6.51 4.78
C VAL A 37 -9.75 6.15 4.09
N THR A 38 -10.75 5.68 4.84
CA THR A 38 -12.09 5.44 4.28
C THR A 38 -12.77 6.74 3.92
N GLU A 39 -12.81 7.70 4.83
CA GLU A 39 -13.40 9.02 4.59
C GLU A 39 -12.70 9.74 3.42
N TRP A 40 -11.37 9.66 3.36
CA TRP A 40 -10.58 10.23 2.26
C TRP A 40 -10.90 9.58 0.91
N ARG A 41 -11.09 8.25 0.89
CA ARG A 41 -11.52 7.53 -0.32
C ARG A 41 -12.95 7.92 -0.74
N GLU A 42 -13.86 8.10 0.21
CA GLU A 42 -15.27 8.45 -0.05
C GLU A 42 -15.44 9.91 -0.52
N THR A 43 -14.48 10.77 -0.20
CA THR A 43 -14.40 12.17 -0.68
C THR A 43 -13.60 12.30 -1.97
N ASP A 44 -13.46 11.21 -2.72
CA ASP A 44 -12.73 11.14 -3.99
C ASP A 44 -11.27 11.64 -3.90
N TYR A 45 -10.58 11.25 -2.83
CA TYR A 45 -9.18 11.59 -2.57
C TYR A 45 -8.93 13.10 -2.52
N ALA A 46 -9.83 13.83 -1.84
CA ALA A 46 -9.70 15.26 -1.60
C ALA A 46 -8.32 15.61 -0.99
N GLY A 47 -7.73 16.70 -1.47
CA GLY A 47 -6.40 17.17 -1.03
C GLY A 47 -5.18 16.45 -1.61
N ALA A 48 -5.36 15.30 -2.28
CA ALA A 48 -4.26 14.63 -2.99
C ALA A 48 -3.81 15.41 -4.23
N SER A 49 -2.57 15.21 -4.69
CA SER A 49 -2.10 15.70 -5.98
C SER A 49 -2.86 15.07 -7.14
N ASP A 50 -2.84 15.76 -8.29
CA ASP A 50 -3.47 15.23 -9.51
C ASP A 50 -2.80 13.93 -9.96
N THR A 51 -1.47 13.80 -9.76
CA THR A 51 -0.75 12.55 -10.01
C THR A 51 -1.28 11.40 -9.16
N THR A 52 -1.47 11.62 -7.86
CA THR A 52 -2.01 10.59 -6.95
C THR A 52 -3.44 10.23 -7.30
N ARG A 53 -4.31 11.21 -7.58
CA ARG A 53 -5.70 10.94 -7.97
C ARG A 53 -5.76 10.11 -9.25
N GLU A 54 -5.00 10.47 -10.29
CA GLU A 54 -4.99 9.73 -11.55
C GLU A 54 -4.49 8.29 -11.35
N LEU A 55 -3.46 8.06 -10.54
CA LEU A 55 -2.99 6.70 -10.25
C LEU A 55 -4.02 5.88 -9.47
N LEU A 56 -4.64 6.44 -8.42
CA LEU A 56 -5.65 5.75 -7.62
C LEU A 56 -6.91 5.43 -8.45
N HIS A 57 -7.36 6.38 -9.28
CA HIS A 57 -8.44 6.16 -10.24
C HIS A 57 -8.07 5.14 -11.30
N HIS A 58 -6.85 5.21 -11.83
CA HIS A 58 -6.35 4.21 -12.77
C HIS A 58 -6.41 2.81 -12.15
N TRP A 59 -5.85 2.59 -10.96
CA TRP A 59 -5.77 1.26 -10.35
C TRP A 59 -7.10 0.71 -9.86
N PHE A 60 -7.99 1.55 -9.32
CA PHE A 60 -9.16 1.10 -8.57
C PHE A 60 -10.51 1.56 -9.12
N GLY A 61 -10.51 2.53 -10.04
CA GLY A 61 -11.71 3.07 -10.68
C GLY A 61 -11.92 2.61 -12.13
N ARG A 62 -10.89 2.04 -12.78
CA ARG A 62 -10.95 1.54 -14.16
C ARG A 62 -10.91 0.01 -14.19
N ASP A 63 -11.58 -0.57 -15.19
CA ASP A 63 -11.44 -1.99 -15.48
C ASP A 63 -10.15 -2.24 -16.26
N HIS A 64 -9.46 -3.32 -15.90
CA HIS A 64 -8.23 -3.75 -16.55
C HIS A 64 -8.34 -5.18 -17.04
N ALA A 65 -7.53 -5.51 -18.03
CA ALA A 65 -7.34 -6.89 -18.46
C ALA A 65 -5.85 -7.18 -18.62
N ILE A 66 -5.44 -8.39 -18.22
CA ILE A 66 -4.07 -8.87 -18.36
C ILE A 66 -4.06 -10.19 -19.11
N LYS A 67 -2.90 -10.56 -19.68
CA LYS A 67 -2.71 -11.91 -20.21
C LYS A 67 -2.32 -12.85 -19.08
N ASN A 68 -3.04 -13.96 -18.92
CA ASN A 68 -2.65 -15.03 -18.01
C ASN A 68 -1.46 -15.85 -18.57
N ASN A 69 -1.01 -16.86 -17.82
CA ASN A 69 0.10 -17.72 -18.24
C ASN A 69 -0.20 -18.53 -19.52
N GLU A 70 -1.47 -18.68 -19.88
CA GLU A 70 -1.94 -19.40 -21.08
C GLU A 70 -2.13 -18.44 -22.28
N GLY A 71 -1.86 -17.14 -22.09
CA GLY A 71 -1.98 -16.10 -23.11
C GLY A 71 -3.38 -15.51 -23.27
N GLU A 72 -4.35 -15.96 -22.48
CA GLU A 72 -5.73 -15.49 -22.53
C GLU A 72 -5.87 -14.13 -21.82
N VAL A 73 -6.71 -13.26 -22.38
CA VAL A 73 -7.01 -11.96 -21.79
C VAL A 73 -8.09 -12.13 -20.72
N VAL A 74 -7.72 -11.92 -19.46
CA VAL A 74 -8.61 -12.07 -18.30
C VAL A 74 -8.81 -10.73 -17.57
N PRO A 75 -9.99 -10.47 -16.98
CA PRO A 75 -10.21 -9.30 -16.15
C PRO A 75 -9.25 -9.28 -14.96
N PHE A 76 -8.69 -8.10 -14.67
CA PHE A 76 -7.77 -7.88 -13.56
C PHE A 76 -8.32 -6.85 -12.59
N LYS A 77 -8.27 -7.16 -11.29
CA LYS A 77 -8.59 -6.22 -10.20
C LYS A 77 -7.64 -6.46 -9.03
N TYR A 78 -7.12 -5.37 -8.46
CA TYR A 78 -6.41 -5.44 -7.19
C TYR A 78 -7.37 -5.84 -6.07
N TYR A 79 -6.88 -6.64 -5.13
CA TYR A 79 -7.64 -6.98 -3.92
C TYR A 79 -7.78 -5.75 -3.02
N PHE A 80 -8.87 -5.69 -2.25
CA PHE A 80 -9.10 -4.59 -1.32
C PHE A 80 -7.94 -4.37 -0.32
N CYS A 81 -7.28 -5.45 0.14
CA CYS A 81 -6.13 -5.31 1.04
C CYS A 81 -4.92 -4.64 0.38
N GLN A 82 -4.76 -4.78 -0.94
CA GLN A 82 -3.69 -4.11 -1.69
C GLN A 82 -4.02 -2.63 -1.84
N ARG A 83 -5.27 -2.32 -2.22
CA ARG A 83 -5.80 -0.94 -2.28
C ARG A 83 -5.64 -0.22 -0.95
N GLU A 84 -6.11 -0.83 0.13
CA GLU A 84 -6.04 -0.21 1.44
C GLU A 84 -4.60 0.00 1.92
N ALA A 85 -3.70 -0.94 1.64
CA ALA A 85 -2.29 -0.79 2.00
C ALA A 85 -1.67 0.42 1.29
N ILE A 86 -1.84 0.53 -0.03
CA ILE A 86 -1.27 1.66 -0.78
C ILE A 86 -1.95 2.98 -0.45
N GLU A 87 -3.28 3.03 -0.31
CA GLU A 87 -3.99 4.25 0.10
C GLU A 87 -3.54 4.72 1.48
N THR A 88 -3.32 3.81 2.43
CA THR A 88 -2.81 4.17 3.77
C THR A 88 -1.41 4.74 3.69
N PHE A 89 -0.54 4.14 2.87
CA PHE A 89 0.83 4.63 2.68
C PHE A 89 0.83 6.05 2.08
N ILE A 90 0.07 6.26 1.01
CA ILE A 90 -0.05 7.55 0.33
C ILE A 90 -0.66 8.60 1.27
N TYR A 91 -1.72 8.25 1.99
CA TYR A 91 -2.37 9.14 2.95
C TYR A 91 -1.38 9.66 4.00
N LEU A 92 -0.57 8.77 4.59
CA LEU A 92 0.44 9.15 5.58
C LEU A 92 1.54 10.04 4.97
N ARG A 93 2.04 9.67 3.79
CA ARG A 93 3.19 10.32 3.16
C ARG A 93 2.86 11.66 2.51
N GLU A 94 1.86 11.70 1.66
CA GLU A 94 1.54 12.89 0.87
C GLU A 94 0.51 13.78 1.56
N LEU A 95 -0.61 13.21 2.02
CA LEU A 95 -1.69 14.03 2.55
C LEU A 95 -1.35 14.57 3.94
N ARG A 96 -0.74 13.74 4.79
CA ARG A 96 -0.42 14.13 6.17
C ARG A 96 1.02 14.58 6.36
N GLY A 97 1.93 14.26 5.43
CA GLY A 97 3.35 14.62 5.55
C GLY A 97 4.00 14.05 6.82
N LEU A 98 3.54 12.87 7.28
CA LEU A 98 4.00 12.29 8.54
C LEU A 98 5.23 11.43 8.31
N ASP A 99 6.39 12.06 8.53
CA ASP A 99 7.71 11.49 8.33
C ASP A 99 8.35 10.94 9.61
N THR A 100 7.63 10.90 10.73
CA THR A 100 8.15 10.38 12.01
C THR A 100 7.15 9.43 12.68
N LEU A 101 7.63 8.53 13.54
CA LEU A 101 6.76 7.70 14.35
C LEU A 101 5.98 8.56 15.36
N SER A 102 6.62 9.55 15.98
CA SER A 102 5.95 10.45 16.92
C SER A 102 4.79 11.21 16.28
N GLY A 103 4.92 11.65 15.03
CA GLY A 103 3.84 12.31 14.30
C GLY A 103 2.65 11.37 14.06
N ILE A 104 2.91 10.12 13.66
CA ILE A 104 1.87 9.11 13.48
C ILE A 104 1.17 8.79 14.80
N ILE A 105 1.93 8.64 15.89
CA ILE A 105 1.36 8.39 17.22
C ILE A 105 0.54 9.58 17.68
N SER A 106 1.08 10.80 17.60
CA SER A 106 0.39 12.03 18.02
C SER A 106 -0.96 12.17 17.34
N GLU A 107 -1.02 11.94 16.03
CA GLU A 107 -2.24 12.14 15.25
C GLU A 107 -3.24 10.96 15.36
N PHE A 108 -2.77 9.71 15.35
CA PHE A 108 -3.64 8.53 15.26
C PHE A 108 -3.65 7.66 16.52
N GLY A 109 -2.88 8.00 17.54
CA GLY A 109 -2.74 7.22 18.78
C GLY A 109 -3.98 7.23 19.66
N GLY A 110 -4.86 8.23 19.52
CA GLY A 110 -6.07 8.37 20.32
C GLY A 110 -5.80 9.04 21.67
N GLU A 111 -6.39 8.53 22.75
CA GLU A 111 -6.27 9.13 24.08
C GLU A 111 -4.82 9.03 24.59
N ASN A 112 -4.28 10.13 25.11
CA ASN A 112 -2.88 10.26 25.54
C ASN A 112 -1.82 10.14 24.43
N SER A 113 -2.20 10.29 23.15
CA SER A 113 -1.27 10.19 22.01
C SER A 113 -0.10 11.17 22.09
N GLU A 114 -0.34 12.40 22.53
CA GLU A 114 0.69 13.43 22.68
C GLU A 114 1.77 13.02 23.70
N ILE A 115 1.35 12.47 24.84
CA ILE A 115 2.27 11.99 25.87
C ILE A 115 3.09 10.80 25.35
N ALA A 116 2.43 9.86 24.66
CA ALA A 116 3.11 8.73 24.05
C ALA A 116 4.12 9.15 22.97
N ALA A 117 3.79 10.18 22.17
CA ALA A 117 4.67 10.71 21.15
C ALA A 117 5.92 11.38 21.75
N LEU A 118 5.78 12.12 22.86
CA LEU A 118 6.90 12.73 23.59
C LEU A 118 7.86 11.71 24.20
N GLY A 119 7.39 10.48 24.45
CA GLY A 119 8.21 9.40 24.98
C GLY A 119 9.12 8.73 23.95
N ILE A 120 9.02 9.09 22.66
CA ILE A 120 9.87 8.53 21.61
C ILE A 120 11.20 9.29 21.60
N ASP A 121 12.30 8.54 21.65
CA ASP A 121 13.65 9.11 21.52
C ASP A 121 13.79 9.83 20.16
N PRO A 122 14.08 11.14 20.14
CA PRO A 122 14.28 11.89 18.89
C PRO A 122 15.36 11.30 17.98
N GLN A 123 16.33 10.55 18.52
CA GLN A 123 17.35 9.86 17.73
C GLN A 123 16.78 8.67 16.95
N GLU A 124 15.77 7.99 17.49
CA GLU A 124 15.09 6.85 16.86
C GLU A 124 13.93 7.28 15.95
N ASP A 125 13.57 8.56 15.97
CA ASP A 125 12.39 9.14 15.32
C ASP A 125 12.70 9.99 14.07
N GLN A 126 13.93 9.91 13.57
CA GLN A 126 14.39 10.73 12.45
C GLN A 126 13.67 10.45 11.12
N TRP A 127 13.08 9.26 10.98
CA TRP A 127 12.27 8.91 9.81
C TRP A 127 11.22 7.84 10.14
N ALA A 128 10.10 7.89 9.43
CA ALA A 128 9.01 6.95 9.60
C ALA A 128 9.40 5.57 9.04
N LYS A 129 9.31 4.56 9.92
CA LYS A 129 9.46 3.15 9.57
C LYS A 129 8.07 2.53 9.44
N TYR A 130 7.58 2.32 8.23
CA TYR A 130 6.25 1.73 8.00
C TYR A 130 6.31 0.20 7.94
N ALA A 131 5.41 -0.45 8.66
CA ALA A 131 5.26 -1.90 8.64
C ALA A 131 3.84 -2.30 8.22
N PHE A 132 3.73 -3.07 7.14
CA PHE A 132 2.45 -3.56 6.62
C PHE A 132 2.25 -5.03 7.00
N LYS A 133 1.25 -5.32 7.83
CA LYS A 133 0.88 -6.70 8.17
C LYS A 133 -0.02 -7.30 7.08
N VAL A 134 0.60 -8.02 6.16
CA VAL A 134 -0.06 -8.59 4.97
C VAL A 134 0.00 -10.12 4.98
N ALA A 135 -1.14 -10.77 4.76
CA ALA A 135 -1.22 -12.23 4.70
C ALA A 135 -0.36 -12.83 3.57
N THR A 136 0.11 -14.07 3.76
CA THR A 136 0.78 -14.82 2.71
C THR A 136 -0.18 -15.06 1.54
N GLY A 137 0.30 -14.88 0.31
CA GLY A 137 -0.53 -14.98 -0.91
C GLY A 137 -1.38 -13.74 -1.22
N ALA A 138 -1.47 -12.73 -0.35
CA ALA A 138 -2.27 -11.53 -0.61
C ALA A 138 -1.64 -10.53 -1.63
N GLY A 139 -0.50 -10.89 -2.23
CA GLY A 139 0.21 -10.06 -3.22
C GLY A 139 0.99 -8.90 -2.62
N LYS A 140 1.93 -9.20 -1.70
CA LYS A 140 2.85 -8.21 -1.13
C LYS A 140 3.68 -7.49 -2.22
N THR A 141 4.16 -8.24 -3.21
CA THR A 141 4.89 -7.69 -4.36
C THR A 141 4.07 -6.64 -5.11
N LYS A 142 2.76 -6.87 -5.30
CA LYS A 142 1.86 -5.90 -5.96
C LYS A 142 1.72 -4.60 -5.16
N ILE A 143 1.72 -4.67 -3.83
CA ILE A 143 1.70 -3.45 -2.99
C ILE A 143 3.02 -2.68 -3.16
N MET A 144 4.15 -3.38 -3.21
CA MET A 144 5.45 -2.77 -3.43
C MET A 144 5.55 -2.10 -4.80
N SER A 145 5.06 -2.75 -5.87
CA SER A 145 5.08 -2.17 -7.22
C SER A 145 4.19 -0.93 -7.33
N LEU A 146 3.01 -0.93 -6.70
CA LEU A 146 2.15 0.25 -6.58
C LEU A 146 2.87 1.42 -5.89
N ALA A 147 3.57 1.15 -4.78
CA ALA A 147 4.33 2.17 -4.06
C ALA A 147 5.50 2.74 -4.88
N VAL A 148 6.21 1.88 -5.62
CA VAL A 148 7.30 2.29 -6.53
C VAL A 148 6.76 3.20 -7.63
N VAL A 149 5.69 2.79 -8.31
CA VAL A 149 5.09 3.56 -9.41
C VAL A 149 4.56 4.91 -8.90
N TRP A 150 3.87 4.92 -7.76
CA TRP A 150 3.42 6.15 -7.12
C TRP A 150 4.56 7.10 -6.82
N SER A 151 5.57 6.64 -6.08
CA SER A 151 6.72 7.45 -5.67
C SER A 151 7.46 8.02 -6.87
N TYR A 152 7.66 7.20 -7.92
CA TYR A 152 8.32 7.62 -9.15
C TYR A 152 7.56 8.73 -9.88
N PHE A 153 6.27 8.53 -10.15
CA PHE A 153 5.49 9.52 -10.90
C PHE A 153 5.19 10.77 -10.07
N HIS A 154 4.96 10.63 -8.77
CA HIS A 154 4.81 11.79 -7.90
C HIS A 154 6.10 12.62 -7.89
N SER A 155 7.28 11.98 -7.82
CA SER A 155 8.58 12.66 -7.93
C SER A 155 8.84 13.28 -9.30
N LEU A 156 8.23 12.74 -10.36
CA LEU A 156 8.40 13.24 -11.72
C LEU A 156 7.47 14.41 -12.07
N ARG A 157 6.22 14.36 -11.60
CA ARG A 157 5.13 15.23 -12.06
C ARG A 157 4.79 16.34 -11.08
N GLU A 158 5.07 16.15 -9.79
CA GLU A 158 4.82 17.15 -8.75
C GLU A 158 6.13 17.85 -8.36
N SER A 159 6.24 19.15 -8.66
CA SER A 159 7.48 19.93 -8.47
C SER A 159 7.95 20.03 -7.01
N TYR A 160 7.02 19.90 -6.06
CA TYR A 160 7.28 19.95 -4.63
C TYR A 160 7.47 18.56 -4.00
N SER A 161 7.50 17.49 -4.81
CA SER A 161 7.51 16.13 -4.29
C SER A 161 8.77 15.81 -3.48
N PRO A 162 8.62 15.31 -2.24
CA PRO A 162 9.75 14.74 -1.50
C PRO A 162 9.99 13.25 -1.84
N MET A 163 9.28 12.71 -2.85
CA MET A 163 9.37 11.28 -3.21
C MET A 163 10.60 10.96 -4.05
N THR A 164 11.00 9.68 -4.04
CA THR A 164 12.19 9.20 -4.74
C THR A 164 11.85 8.44 -6.02
N LYS A 165 12.79 8.44 -6.97
CA LYS A 165 12.78 7.61 -8.19
C LYS A 165 13.69 6.38 -8.08
N HIS A 166 14.42 6.24 -6.98
CA HIS A 166 15.38 5.16 -6.74
C HIS A 166 14.95 4.32 -5.54
N PHE A 167 14.93 3.00 -5.71
CA PHE A 167 14.37 2.06 -4.75
C PHE A 167 15.31 0.89 -4.53
N VAL A 168 15.38 0.40 -3.28
CA VAL A 168 16.10 -0.81 -2.92
C VAL A 168 15.10 -1.81 -2.35
N VAL A 169 15.05 -3.00 -2.95
CA VAL A 169 14.24 -4.12 -2.48
C VAL A 169 15.17 -5.17 -1.89
N ILE A 170 15.02 -5.47 -0.60
CA ILE A 170 15.89 -6.40 0.12
C ILE A 170 15.13 -7.69 0.39
N ALA A 171 15.72 -8.82 -0.01
CA ALA A 171 15.20 -10.15 0.29
C ALA A 171 15.89 -10.74 1.54
N PRO A 172 15.15 -11.44 2.43
CA PRO A 172 15.72 -12.03 3.64
C PRO A 172 16.56 -13.30 3.39
N ASN A 173 16.43 -13.92 2.22
CA ASN A 173 17.18 -15.11 1.80
C ASN A 173 17.09 -15.29 0.27
N ILE A 174 17.92 -16.20 -0.26
CA ILE A 174 18.02 -16.50 -1.70
C ILE A 174 16.69 -16.97 -2.28
N THR A 175 15.91 -17.79 -1.56
CA THR A 175 14.62 -18.29 -2.06
C THR A 175 13.62 -17.16 -2.30
N VAL A 176 13.58 -16.15 -1.42
CA VAL A 176 12.73 -14.97 -1.61
C VAL A 176 13.31 -14.06 -2.68
N PHE A 177 14.63 -13.95 -2.77
CA PHE A 177 15.31 -13.18 -3.81
C PHE A 177 14.95 -13.69 -5.22
N GLU A 178 15.04 -14.99 -5.48
CA GLU A 178 14.72 -15.55 -6.81
C GLU A 178 13.26 -15.28 -7.21
N ARG A 179 12.31 -15.34 -6.27
CA ARG A 179 10.91 -14.97 -6.54
C ARG A 179 10.74 -13.49 -6.85
N LEU A 180 11.41 -12.62 -6.09
CA LEU A 180 11.40 -11.18 -6.37
C LEU A 180 12.07 -10.85 -7.70
N LYS A 181 13.09 -11.62 -8.09
CA LYS A 181 13.73 -11.52 -9.40
C LYS A 181 12.81 -11.96 -10.54
N GLU A 182 11.99 -12.98 -10.36
CA GLU A 182 10.95 -13.34 -11.34
C GLU A 182 9.88 -12.23 -11.50
N ASP A 183 9.54 -11.55 -10.42
CA ASP A 183 8.57 -10.45 -10.41
C ASP A 183 9.16 -9.13 -10.98
N PHE A 184 10.27 -8.66 -10.42
CA PHE A 184 10.86 -7.34 -10.71
C PHE A 184 11.96 -7.38 -11.76
N GLY A 185 12.59 -8.53 -12.01
CA GLY A 185 13.64 -8.66 -13.02
C GLY A 185 13.16 -8.15 -14.37
N ASP A 186 14.02 -7.41 -15.06
CA ASP A 186 13.74 -6.75 -16.34
C ASP A 186 12.46 -5.86 -16.35
N GLY A 187 11.96 -5.47 -15.16
CA GLY A 187 10.75 -4.68 -15.03
C GLY A 187 9.45 -5.43 -15.31
N VAL A 188 9.46 -6.77 -15.35
CA VAL A 188 8.33 -7.62 -15.77
C VAL A 188 7.00 -7.25 -15.10
N ILE A 189 6.99 -7.03 -13.78
CA ILE A 189 5.76 -6.65 -13.06
C ILE A 189 5.19 -5.31 -13.54
N PHE A 190 6.04 -4.34 -13.92
CA PHE A 190 5.61 -3.03 -14.40
C PHE A 190 4.98 -3.09 -15.80
N ASP A 191 5.29 -4.14 -16.56
CA ASP A 191 4.71 -4.37 -17.89
C ASP A 191 3.48 -5.27 -17.87
N LYS A 192 3.49 -6.31 -17.04
CA LYS A 192 2.38 -7.27 -16.95
C LYS A 192 1.17 -6.71 -16.20
N ASP A 193 1.40 -5.99 -15.10
CA ASP A 193 0.33 -5.41 -14.32
C ASP A 193 -0.06 -4.03 -14.89
N PRO A 194 -1.34 -3.63 -14.79
CA PRO A 194 -1.82 -2.31 -15.19
C PRO A 194 -1.44 -1.26 -14.13
N LEU A 195 -0.14 -1.10 -13.91
CA LEU A 195 0.40 -0.17 -12.92
C LEU A 195 0.51 1.25 -13.47
N ILE A 196 0.81 1.39 -14.75
CA ILE A 196 1.18 2.68 -15.36
C ILE A 196 0.12 3.06 -16.40
N PRO A 197 -0.53 4.23 -16.27
CA PRO A 197 -1.42 4.74 -17.29
C PRO A 197 -0.73 4.79 -18.65
N VAL A 198 -1.44 4.40 -19.72
CA VAL A 198 -0.87 4.33 -21.09
C VAL A 198 -0.25 5.66 -21.50
N ALA A 199 -0.90 6.78 -21.17
CA ALA A 199 -0.41 8.12 -21.46
C ALA A 199 0.92 8.47 -20.76
N TRP A 200 1.30 7.75 -19.70
CA TRP A 200 2.49 8.02 -18.90
C TRP A 200 3.62 7.02 -19.18
N ARG A 201 3.39 6.02 -20.06
CA ARG A 201 4.38 4.99 -20.38
C ARG A 201 5.66 5.57 -20.98
N GLY A 202 5.57 6.63 -21.77
CA GLY A 202 6.74 7.31 -22.35
C GLY A 202 7.66 7.95 -21.30
N ASP A 203 7.12 8.23 -20.12
CA ASP A 203 7.84 8.84 -19.01
C ASP A 203 8.42 7.80 -18.04
N TRP A 204 8.10 6.51 -18.22
CA TRP A 204 8.58 5.43 -17.36
C TRP A 204 9.98 4.97 -17.80
N ASN A 205 10.99 5.46 -17.09
CA ASN A 205 12.38 5.06 -17.29
C ASN A 205 12.97 4.59 -15.94
N LEU A 206 12.75 3.31 -15.64
CA LEU A 206 13.29 2.63 -14.45
C LEU A 206 14.07 1.40 -14.89
N SER A 207 15.35 1.34 -14.53
CA SER A 207 16.21 0.18 -14.73
C SER A 207 16.30 -0.65 -13.46
N VAL A 208 16.17 -1.97 -13.59
CA VAL A 208 16.32 -2.91 -12.47
C VAL A 208 17.72 -3.51 -12.50
N VAL A 209 18.42 -3.44 -11.37
CA VAL A 209 19.74 -4.05 -11.16
C VAL A 209 19.59 -5.10 -10.07
N LEU A 210 20.09 -6.31 -10.33
CA LEU A 210 19.94 -7.50 -9.47
C LEU A 210 21.28 -7.93 -8.88
#